data_AF-A0AAJ2IWH4-F1
#
_entry.id   AF-A0AAJ2IWH4-F1
#
_cell.length_a   1.000
_cell.length_b   1.000
_cell.length_c   1.000
_cell.angle_alpha   90.00
_cell.angle_beta   90.00
_cell.angle_gamma   90.00
#
_symmetry.space_group_name_H-M   'P 1'
#
loop_
_entity.id
_entity.type
_entity.pdbx_description
1 polymer ?
#
loop_
_entity_poly.entity_id
_entity_poly.type
_entity_poly.pdbx_seq_one_letter_code
_entity_poly.pdbx_strand_id
1 'polypeptide(L)'
;LVIKEMAEHLAIRLRKGKKLAGGLSLWVRHSYQSNAPSIKVSCKIDPTQSTLVIQNEALRMFSSKYQGGPVREIGIGGFHLSDENIKQLTLFETMLEDDKQVNKQEALQRAVDEIREKFDFTAIQKASALASGSRVLERHKMIGGHAAAGGESI
;
A
#
# COMPACT_ATOMS: atom_id res chain seq x y z
N LEU A 1 4.15 5.37 -9.72
CA LEU A 1 5.07 4.83 -8.68
C LEU A 1 4.54 5.09 -7.28
N VAL A 2 4.41 6.35 -6.85
CA VAL A 2 3.96 6.75 -5.50
C VAL A 2 2.73 5.98 -4.98
N ILE A 3 1.66 5.84 -5.77
CA ILE A 3 0.44 5.10 -5.34
C ILE A 3 0.75 3.65 -4.97
N LYS A 4 1.61 2.96 -5.73
CA LYS A 4 2.01 1.58 -5.44
C LYS A 4 2.75 1.50 -4.10
N GLU A 5 3.64 2.46 -3.83
CA GLU A 5 4.41 2.53 -2.58
C GLU A 5 3.50 2.80 -1.39
N MET A 6 2.53 3.71 -1.54
CA MET A 6 1.55 4.02 -0.49
C MET A 6 0.62 2.84 -0.20
N ALA A 7 0.17 2.13 -1.24
CA ALA A 7 -0.65 0.93 -1.11
C ALA A 7 0.12 -0.22 -0.45
N GLU A 8 1.41 -0.39 -0.77
CA GLU A 8 2.28 -1.34 -0.09
C GLU A 8 2.46 -1.01 1.38
N HIS A 9 2.69 0.26 1.71
CA HIS A 9 2.79 0.69 3.09
C HIS A 9 1.49 0.45 3.87
N LEU A 10 0.32 0.65 3.24
CA LEU A 10 -0.96 0.28 3.84
C LEU A 10 -1.05 -1.25 4.08
N ALA A 11 -0.65 -2.07 3.11
CA ALA A 11 -0.67 -3.53 3.24
C ALA A 11 0.25 -4.03 4.37
N ILE A 12 1.45 -3.47 4.52
CA ILE A 12 2.38 -3.76 5.62
C ILE A 12 1.73 -3.42 6.97
N ARG A 13 1.07 -2.26 7.07
CA ARG A 13 0.38 -1.85 8.31
C ARG A 13 -0.78 -2.79 8.67
N LEU A 14 -1.52 -3.25 7.67
CA LEU A 14 -2.59 -4.23 7.86
C LEU A 14 -2.03 -5.56 8.40
N ARG A 15 -0.96 -6.09 7.79
CA ARG A 15 -0.25 -7.30 8.25
C ARG A 15 0.30 -7.17 9.67
N LYS A 16 0.97 -6.06 9.98
CA LYS A 16 1.46 -5.78 11.34
C LYS A 16 0.33 -5.74 12.37
N GLY A 17 -0.83 -5.23 11.97
CA GLY A 17 -2.04 -5.21 12.81
C GLY A 17 -2.83 -6.52 12.82
N LYS A 18 -2.43 -7.53 12.03
CA LYS A 18 -3.19 -8.77 11.79
C LYS A 18 -4.63 -8.51 11.34
N LYS A 19 -4.81 -7.50 10.49
CA LYS A 19 -6.12 -7.06 9.97
C LYS A 19 -6.22 -7.27 8.47
N LEU A 20 -7.41 -7.60 8.01
CA LEU A 20 -7.82 -7.58 6.60
C LEU A 20 -8.69 -6.35 6.35
N ALA A 21 -8.57 -5.72 5.18
CA ALA A 21 -9.42 -4.61 4.78
C ALA A 21 -10.48 -5.08 3.78
N GLY A 22 -11.77 -4.92 4.12
CA GLY A 22 -12.92 -5.18 3.24
C GLY A 22 -13.30 -4.01 2.33
N GLY A 23 -12.48 -2.96 2.30
CA GLY A 23 -12.67 -1.81 1.42
C GLY A 23 -11.47 -0.88 1.42
N LEU A 24 -11.32 -0.15 0.32
CA LEU A 24 -10.23 0.80 0.09
C LEU A 24 -10.79 2.18 -0.26
N SER A 25 -10.13 3.22 0.25
CA SER A 25 -10.41 4.62 -0.06
C SER A 25 -9.17 5.30 -0.62
N LEU A 26 -9.39 6.19 -1.59
CA LEU A 26 -8.37 7.02 -2.23
C LEU A 26 -8.86 8.46 -2.23
N TRP A 27 -7.99 9.38 -1.80
CA TRP A 27 -8.20 10.81 -1.95
C TRP A 27 -7.02 11.44 -2.68
N VAL A 28 -7.33 12.39 -3.57
CA VAL A 28 -6.33 13.15 -4.32
C VAL A 28 -6.72 14.63 -4.27
N ARG A 29 -5.75 15.47 -3.91
CA ARG A 29 -5.89 16.93 -4.00
C ARG A 29 -4.94 17.47 -5.07
N HIS A 30 -5.51 18.22 -6.00
CA HIS A 30 -4.73 18.94 -6.99
C HIS A 30 -4.02 20.16 -6.37
N SER A 31 -2.99 20.63 -7.06
CA SER A 31 -2.29 21.88 -6.74
C SER A 31 -3.29 23.05 -6.67
N TYR A 32 -2.99 24.07 -5.85
CA TYR A 32 -3.80 25.28 -5.75
C TYR A 32 -3.91 26.05 -7.07
N GLN A 33 -2.95 25.85 -7.98
CA GLN A 33 -2.94 26.44 -9.32
C GLN A 33 -3.85 25.70 -10.32
N SER A 34 -4.38 24.54 -9.94
CA SER A 34 -5.29 23.75 -10.76
C SER A 34 -6.73 24.00 -10.33
N ASN A 35 -7.61 24.26 -11.29
CA ASN A 35 -9.06 24.34 -11.05
C ASN A 35 -9.72 22.94 -10.95
N ALA A 36 -8.93 21.86 -10.96
CA ALA A 36 -9.46 20.51 -10.90
C ALA A 36 -9.98 20.17 -9.48
N PRO A 37 -11.20 19.63 -9.36
CA PRO A 37 -11.79 19.28 -8.07
C PRO A 37 -10.99 18.17 -7.37
N SER A 38 -11.13 18.07 -6.04
CA SER A 38 -10.55 16.96 -5.29
C SER A 38 -11.22 15.64 -5.67
N ILE A 39 -10.44 14.57 -5.82
CA ILE A 39 -10.96 13.23 -6.07
C ILE A 39 -11.11 12.52 -4.73
N LYS A 40 -12.28 11.93 -4.50
CA LYS A 40 -12.54 11.02 -3.37
C LYS A 40 -13.30 9.82 -3.91
N VAL A 41 -12.72 8.64 -3.81
CA VAL A 41 -13.34 7.40 -4.29
C VAL A 41 -13.07 6.29 -3.29
N SER A 42 -14.04 5.40 -3.14
CA SER A 42 -13.92 4.20 -2.33
C SER A 42 -14.55 3.01 -3.06
N CYS A 43 -14.08 1.82 -2.73
CA CYS A 43 -14.64 0.57 -3.23
C CYS A 43 -14.65 -0.47 -2.11
N LYS A 44 -15.58 -1.42 -2.22
CA LYS A 44 -15.55 -2.65 -1.42
C LYS A 44 -14.71 -3.68 -2.17
N ILE A 45 -13.97 -4.48 -1.42
CA ILE A 45 -13.18 -5.61 -1.93
C ILE A 45 -13.34 -6.78 -0.96
N ASP A 46 -13.00 -7.98 -1.42
CA ASP A 46 -12.89 -9.11 -0.50
C ASP A 46 -11.81 -8.80 0.56
N PRO A 47 -12.09 -9.09 1.85
CA PRO A 47 -11.17 -8.78 2.93
C PRO A 47 -9.75 -9.28 2.65
N THR A 48 -8.81 -8.36 2.51
CA THR A 48 -7.43 -8.71 2.14
C THR A 48 -6.40 -7.81 2.78
N GLN A 49 -5.18 -8.34 2.87
CA GLN A 49 -3.95 -7.62 3.20
C GLN A 49 -2.86 -7.87 2.14
N SER A 50 -3.25 -8.42 0.99
CA SER A 50 -2.34 -8.71 -0.13
C SER A 50 -1.87 -7.40 -0.75
N THR A 51 -0.55 -7.22 -0.79
CA THR A 51 0.07 -6.02 -1.38
C THR A 51 -0.35 -5.84 -2.83
N LEU A 52 -0.41 -6.93 -3.60
CA LEU A 52 -0.72 -6.90 -5.02
C LEU A 52 -2.17 -6.47 -5.27
N VAL A 53 -3.12 -7.06 -4.53
CA VAL A 53 -4.55 -6.73 -4.65
C VAL A 53 -4.78 -5.27 -4.32
N ILE A 54 -4.23 -4.79 -3.20
CA ILE A 54 -4.39 -3.40 -2.76
C ILE A 54 -3.74 -2.43 -3.76
N GLN A 55 -2.56 -2.74 -4.31
CA GLN A 55 -1.91 -1.91 -5.32
C GLN A 55 -2.73 -1.81 -6.61
N ASN A 56 -3.22 -2.95 -7.11
CA ASN A 56 -4.00 -2.99 -8.34
C ASN A 56 -5.29 -2.19 -8.19
N GLU A 57 -5.99 -2.36 -7.07
CA GLU A 57 -7.24 -1.66 -6.84
C GLU A 57 -7.02 -0.15 -6.63
N ALA A 58 -6.00 0.27 -5.88
CA ALA A 58 -5.68 1.68 -5.72
C ALA A 58 -5.35 2.36 -7.06
N LEU A 59 -4.64 1.67 -7.96
CA LEU A 59 -4.35 2.17 -9.30
C LEU A 59 -5.60 2.25 -10.17
N ARG A 60 -6.48 1.25 -10.08
CA ARG A 60 -7.77 1.24 -10.79
C ARG A 60 -8.63 2.43 -10.35
N MET A 61 -8.76 2.63 -9.03
CA MET A 61 -9.49 3.76 -8.45
C MET A 61 -8.94 5.09 -8.94
N PHE A 62 -7.61 5.27 -8.92
CA PHE A 62 -6.97 6.50 -9.39
C PHE A 62 -7.23 6.73 -10.88
N SER A 63 -6.96 5.73 -11.71
CA SER A 63 -7.08 5.84 -13.18
C SER A 63 -8.53 6.07 -13.63
N SER A 64 -9.52 5.62 -12.86
CA SER A 64 -10.94 5.81 -13.18
C SER A 64 -11.43 7.26 -13.00
N LYS A 65 -10.74 8.09 -12.21
CA LYS A 65 -11.19 9.45 -11.86
C LYS A 65 -10.19 10.54 -12.21
N TYR A 66 -8.90 10.21 -12.29
CA TYR A 66 -7.87 11.20 -12.55
C TYR A 66 -7.83 11.56 -14.03
N GLN A 67 -8.05 12.85 -14.33
CA GLN A 67 -8.09 13.40 -15.69
C GLN A 67 -6.85 14.23 -16.05
N GLY A 68 -5.80 14.16 -15.21
CA GLY A 68 -4.58 14.96 -15.37
C GLY A 68 -4.50 16.14 -14.41
N GLY A 69 -3.44 16.94 -14.56
CA GLY A 69 -3.16 18.12 -13.74
C GLY A 69 -2.27 17.84 -12.52
N PRO A 70 -1.56 18.86 -12.01
CA PRO A 70 -0.59 18.68 -10.92
C PRO A 70 -1.28 18.26 -9.62
N VAL A 71 -0.75 17.21 -8.98
CA VAL A 71 -1.24 16.66 -7.71
C VAL A 71 -0.29 17.06 -6.58
N ARG A 72 -0.84 17.55 -5.46
CA ARG A 72 -0.06 17.92 -4.27
C ARG A 72 -0.21 16.95 -3.10
N GLU A 73 -1.31 16.21 -3.07
CA GLU A 73 -1.59 15.28 -1.98
C GLU A 73 -2.32 14.05 -2.53
N ILE A 74 -1.86 12.88 -2.11
CA ILE A 74 -2.53 11.60 -2.32
C ILE A 74 -2.63 10.94 -0.95
N GLY A 75 -3.75 10.27 -0.69
CA GLY A 75 -3.73 9.26 0.34
C GLY A 75 -4.66 8.09 0.08
N ILE A 76 -4.34 7.02 0.79
CA ILE A 76 -4.91 5.69 0.63
C ILE A 76 -5.24 5.17 2.03
N GLY A 77 -6.43 4.60 2.20
CA GLY A 77 -6.88 4.02 3.45
C GLY A 77 -7.61 2.71 3.24
N GLY A 78 -7.56 1.85 4.26
CA GLY A 78 -8.40 0.65 4.36
C GLY A 78 -9.53 0.87 5.34
N PHE A 79 -10.71 0.31 5.07
CA PHE A 79 -11.87 0.34 5.97
C PHE A 79 -12.57 -1.03 5.98
N HIS A 80 -13.57 -1.19 6.86
CA HIS A 80 -14.20 -2.47 7.19
C HIS A 80 -13.14 -3.51 7.57
N LEU A 81 -12.39 -3.21 8.64
CA LEU A 81 -11.30 -4.06 9.08
C LEU A 81 -11.84 -5.29 9.80
N SER A 82 -11.36 -6.47 9.43
CA SER A 82 -11.62 -7.74 10.11
C SER A 82 -10.32 -8.38 10.58
N ASP A 83 -10.40 -9.33 11.52
CA ASP A 83 -9.23 -10.07 11.99
C ASP A 83 -8.78 -11.13 10.96
N GLU A 84 -7.46 -11.29 10.82
CA GLU A 84 -6.86 -12.28 9.90
C GLU A 84 -7.26 -13.73 10.22
N ASN A 85 -7.67 -14.02 11.46
CA ASN A 85 -8.06 -15.36 11.91
C ASN A 85 -9.28 -15.96 11.17
N ILE A 86 -9.94 -15.18 10.31
CA ILE A 86 -11.03 -15.63 9.44
C ILE A 86 -10.58 -15.51 7.97
N LYS A 87 -9.53 -16.26 7.58
CA LYS A 87 -9.29 -16.52 6.15
C LYS A 87 -10.27 -17.61 5.75
N GLN A 88 -11.28 -17.27 4.94
CA GLN A 88 -12.19 -18.25 4.38
C GLN A 88 -11.38 -19.15 3.44
N LEU A 89 -11.10 -20.38 3.89
CA LEU A 89 -10.49 -21.40 3.05
C LEU A 89 -11.52 -21.81 2.00
N THR A 90 -11.20 -21.57 0.74
CA THR A 90 -11.98 -22.09 -0.39
C THR A 90 -11.56 -23.54 -0.62
N LEU A 91 -12.53 -24.45 -0.68
CA LEU A 91 -12.31 -25.91 -0.73
C LEU A 91 -11.36 -26.38 -1.85
N PHE A 92 -11.18 -25.56 -2.90
CA PHE A 92 -10.41 -25.89 -4.10
C PHE A 92 -9.08 -25.13 -4.24
N GLU A 93 -8.63 -24.39 -3.20
CA GLU A 93 -7.38 -23.58 -3.22
C GLU A 93 -6.09 -24.37 -3.53
N THR A 94 -6.13 -25.71 -3.45
CA THR A 94 -4.97 -26.56 -3.72
C THR A 94 -4.96 -27.14 -5.13
N MET A 95 -6.05 -26.95 -5.89
CA MET A 95 -6.25 -27.60 -7.19
C MET A 95 -5.94 -26.70 -8.40
N LEU A 96 -5.77 -25.38 -8.20
CA LEU A 96 -5.47 -24.42 -9.27
C LEU A 96 -4.01 -23.96 -9.21
N GLU A 97 -3.34 -23.85 -10.36
CA GLU A 97 -1.94 -23.41 -10.43
C GLU A 97 -1.75 -21.96 -9.98
N ASP A 98 -2.76 -21.11 -10.19
CA ASP A 98 -2.78 -19.71 -9.76
C ASP A 98 -2.63 -19.57 -8.23
N ASP A 99 -3.22 -20.49 -7.47
CA ASP A 99 -3.17 -20.46 -6.00
C ASP A 99 -1.77 -20.76 -5.45
N LYS A 100 -0.98 -21.58 -6.15
CA LYS A 100 0.43 -21.82 -5.79
C LYS A 100 1.26 -20.53 -5.91
N GLN A 101 0.99 -19.73 -6.94
CA GLN A 101 1.68 -18.44 -7.12
C GLN A 101 1.27 -17.43 -6.06
N VAL A 102 -0.03 -17.36 -5.73
CA VAL A 102 -0.55 -16.51 -4.66
C VAL A 102 0.09 -16.87 -3.32
N ASN A 103 0.12 -18.16 -2.95
CA ASN A 103 0.72 -18.63 -1.71
C ASN A 103 2.22 -18.33 -1.64
N LYS A 104 2.95 -18.54 -2.74
CA LYS A 104 4.38 -18.18 -2.82
C LYS A 104 4.59 -16.67 -2.66
N GLN A 105 3.73 -15.86 -3.25
CA GLN A 105 3.80 -14.41 -3.18
C GLN A 105 3.46 -13.88 -1.77
N GLU A 106 2.50 -14.49 -1.07
CA GLU A 106 2.19 -14.20 0.34
C GLU A 106 3.36 -14.60 1.25
N ALA A 107 3.92 -15.79 1.07
CA ALA A 107 5.08 -16.27 1.83
C ALA A 107 6.29 -15.34 1.64
N LEU A 108 6.55 -14.90 0.41
CA LEU A 108 7.60 -13.92 0.12
C LEU A 108 7.36 -12.59 0.84
N GLN A 109 6.12 -12.07 0.83
CA GLN A 109 5.80 -10.81 1.51
C GLN A 109 5.98 -10.93 3.02
N ARG A 110 5.56 -12.05 3.61
CA ARG A 110 5.77 -12.33 5.05
C ARG A 110 7.26 -12.38 5.40
N ALA A 111 8.06 -13.11 4.63
CA ALA A 111 9.51 -13.17 4.84
C ALA A 111 10.17 -11.78 4.74
N VAL A 112 9.76 -10.96 3.78
CA VAL A 112 10.25 -9.58 3.63
C VAL A 112 9.88 -8.73 4.85
N ASP A 113 8.65 -8.86 5.35
CA ASP A 113 8.19 -8.10 6.51
C ASP A 113 8.89 -8.55 7.81
N GLU A 114 9.15 -9.86 7.98
CA GLU A 114 9.93 -10.40 9.10
C GLU A 114 11.37 -9.84 9.13
N ILE A 115 12.02 -9.74 7.95
CA ILE A 115 13.34 -9.11 7.84
C ILE A 115 13.27 -7.65 8.26
N ARG A 116 12.26 -6.91 7.79
CA ARG A 116 12.09 -5.47 8.11
C ARG A 116 11.77 -5.24 9.58
N GLU A 117 11.03 -6.13 10.22
CA GLU A 117 10.76 -6.06 11.66
C GLU A 117 12.03 -6.29 12.48
N LYS A 118 12.90 -7.19 12.04
CA LYS A 118 14.14 -7.54 12.73
C LYS A 118 15.29 -6.55 12.49
N PHE A 119 15.41 -6.01 11.29
CA PHE A 119 16.60 -5.26 10.85
C PHE A 119 16.31 -3.81 10.42
N ASP A 120 15.11 -3.30 10.70
CA ASP A 120 14.58 -2.01 10.22
C ASP A 120 14.03 -2.05 8.78
N PHE A 121 13.09 -1.14 8.48
CA PHE A 121 12.39 -1.05 7.20
C PHE A 121 13.34 -0.85 6.01
N THR A 122 14.49 -0.22 6.24
CA THR A 122 15.48 0.06 5.20
C THR A 122 16.37 -1.13 4.85
N ALA A 123 16.36 -2.21 5.65
CA ALA A 123 17.22 -3.39 5.44
C ALA A 123 16.95 -4.13 4.13
N ILE A 124 15.71 -4.14 3.65
CA ILE A 124 15.34 -4.75 2.38
C ILE A 124 14.28 -3.91 1.67
N GLN A 125 14.60 -3.48 0.45
CA GLN A 125 13.73 -2.65 -0.37
C GLN A 125 13.69 -3.13 -1.81
N LYS A 126 12.56 -2.86 -2.48
CA LYS A 126 12.46 -3.05 -3.93
C LYS A 126 13.39 -2.07 -4.62
N ALA A 127 14.00 -2.47 -5.74
CA ALA A 127 14.86 -1.59 -6.55
C ALA A 127 14.15 -0.30 -6.98
N SER A 128 12.81 -0.32 -7.10
CA SER A 128 12.00 0.87 -7.38
C SER A 128 12.15 1.99 -6.34
N ALA A 129 12.62 1.68 -5.12
CA ALA A 129 12.90 2.68 -4.09
C ALA A 129 14.05 3.64 -4.46
N LEU A 130 14.91 3.25 -5.41
CA LEU A 130 16.01 4.07 -5.92
C LEU A 130 15.62 4.92 -7.14
N ALA A 131 14.39 4.77 -7.65
CA ALA A 131 13.91 5.60 -8.74
C ALA A 131 13.70 7.04 -8.28
N SER A 132 13.97 8.02 -9.15
CA SER A 132 13.85 9.46 -8.85
C SER A 132 12.46 9.89 -8.38
N GLY A 133 11.41 9.19 -8.81
CA GLY A 133 10.03 9.44 -8.39
C GLY A 133 9.58 8.67 -7.14
N SER A 134 10.47 7.91 -6.50
CA SER A 134 10.15 7.16 -5.28
C SER A 134 10.12 8.07 -4.07
N ARG A 135 9.22 7.78 -3.12
CA ARG A 135 9.17 8.49 -1.83
C ARG A 135 9.43 7.58 -0.64
N VAL A 136 9.78 6.32 -0.86
CA VAL A 136 9.90 5.30 0.21
C VAL A 136 10.92 5.71 1.26
N LEU A 137 12.14 6.05 0.84
CA LEU A 137 13.24 6.41 1.74
C LEU A 137 13.00 7.76 2.42
N GLU A 138 12.51 8.76 1.67
CA GLU A 138 12.17 10.07 2.24
C GLU A 138 11.08 9.95 3.32
N ARG A 139 10.02 9.19 3.05
CA ARG A 139 8.92 9.01 3.99
C ARG A 139 9.32 8.20 5.22
N HIS A 140 10.27 7.28 5.10
CA HIS A 140 10.80 6.55 6.24
C HIS A 140 11.48 7.47 7.26
N LYS A 141 12.13 8.55 6.78
CA LYS A 141 12.77 9.58 7.63
C LYS A 141 11.77 10.56 8.27
N MET A 142 10.48 10.48 7.94
CA MET A 142 9.45 11.41 8.42
C MET A 142 8.63 10.79 9.56
N ILE A 143 8.29 11.60 10.56
CA ILE A 143 7.38 11.21 11.65
C ILE A 143 6.03 11.87 11.39
N GLY A 144 4.99 11.05 11.19
CA GLY A 144 3.61 11.55 11.00
C GLY A 144 3.38 12.38 9.73
N GLY A 145 4.31 12.37 8.77
CA GLY A 145 4.25 13.22 7.57
C GLY A 145 4.98 14.56 7.70
N HIS A 146 5.60 14.82 8.85
CA HIS A 146 6.52 15.93 9.07
C HIS A 146 7.96 15.41 9.05
N ALA A 147 8.91 16.26 8.65
CA ALA A 147 10.32 15.95 8.84
C ALA A 147 10.55 15.66 10.32
N ALA A 148 11.19 14.54 10.63
CA ALA A 148 11.65 14.29 11.99
C ALA A 148 12.63 15.42 12.33
N ALA A 149 12.29 16.27 13.30
CA ALA A 149 13.23 17.24 13.82
C ALA A 149 14.36 16.46 14.51
N GLY A 150 15.50 16.31 13.83
CA GLY A 150 16.68 15.64 14.38
C GLY A 150 17.00 14.29 13.74
N GLY A 151 17.54 14.32 12.52
CA GLY A 151 18.34 13.22 11.98
C GLY A 151 19.58 13.83 11.35
N GLU A 152 20.67 13.87 12.10
CA GLU A 152 21.99 14.27 11.60
C GLU A 152 22.34 13.47 10.34
N SER A 153 22.96 14.17 9.41
CA SER A 153 23.58 13.55 8.25
C SER A 153 24.76 12.73 8.73
N ILE A 154 24.76 11.43 8.46
CA ILE A 154 25.96 10.60 8.46
C ILE A 154 26.15 10.13 7.02
#